data_AF-A0A925KPQ0-F1
#
_entry.id   AF-A0A925KPQ0-F1
#
_cell.length_a   1.000
_cell.length_b   1.000
_cell.length_c   1.000
_cell.angle_alpha   90.00
_cell.angle_beta   90.00
_cell.angle_gamma   90.00
#
_symmetry.space_group_name_H-M   'P 1'
#
loop_
_entity.id
_entity.type
_entity.pdbx_description
1 polymer ?
#
loop_
_entity_poly.entity_id
_entity_poly.type
_entity_poly.pdbx_seq_one_letter_code
_entity_poly.pdbx_strand_id
1 'polypeptide(L)'
;MEASTKALLASAAVLILTVVHHFYGAAIYDTPWRRHIAVIVLPVLVVLIAAYGVHRWRPLTWLGRASMWLFMVLALVVPVAWIGFFEGGYNHVVKNILFFGGLPRATLERLFPPPAYQMPDDPWFEVTGVLQFFIALCAARYLFRLWRESRLEQRAI
;
A
#
# COMPACT_ATOMS: atom_id res chain seq x y z
N MET A 1 -7.02 -0.51 -21.29
CA MET A 1 -5.54 -0.50 -21.16
C MET A 1 -5.00 0.57 -20.19
N GLU A 2 -5.73 1.67 -19.96
CA GLU A 2 -5.25 2.75 -19.09
C GLU A 2 -5.32 2.40 -17.59
N ALA A 3 -6.37 1.71 -17.13
CA ALA A 3 -6.63 1.49 -15.71
C ALA A 3 -5.66 0.48 -15.06
N SER A 4 -5.33 -0.63 -15.72
CA SER A 4 -4.44 -1.65 -15.18
C SER A 4 -2.99 -1.17 -15.04
N THR A 5 -2.47 -0.45 -16.03
CA THR A 5 -1.14 0.20 -15.93
C THR A 5 -1.12 1.22 -14.79
N LYS A 6 -2.15 2.08 -14.68
CA LYS A 6 -2.24 3.06 -13.59
C LYS A 6 -2.35 2.40 -12.22
N ALA A 7 -3.09 1.28 -12.11
CA ALA A 7 -3.18 0.50 -10.88
C ALA A 7 -1.81 -0.11 -10.50
N LEU A 8 -1.06 -0.66 -11.46
CA LEU A 8 0.28 -1.17 -11.22
C LEU A 8 1.24 -0.06 -10.76
N LEU A 9 1.28 1.06 -11.48
CA LEU A 9 2.17 2.18 -11.16
C LEU A 9 1.87 2.77 -9.78
N ALA A 10 0.60 2.98 -9.45
CA ALA A 10 0.20 3.46 -8.12
C ALA A 10 0.53 2.44 -7.02
N SER A 11 0.27 1.15 -7.25
CA SER A 11 0.63 0.08 -6.31
C SER A 11 2.14 0.00 -6.10
N ALA A 12 2.92 0.07 -7.18
CA ALA A 12 4.37 0.08 -7.12
C ALA A 12 4.91 1.31 -6.37
N ALA A 13 4.33 2.48 -6.60
CA ALA A 13 4.70 3.69 -5.87
C ALA A 13 4.46 3.56 -4.36
N VAL A 14 3.34 2.94 -3.93
CA VAL A 14 3.12 2.63 -2.51
C VAL A 14 4.22 1.72 -1.97
N LEU A 15 4.53 0.60 -2.64
CA LEU A 15 5.51 -0.37 -2.13
C LEU A 15 6.94 0.20 -2.12
N ILE A 16 7.33 1.00 -3.13
CA ILE A 16 8.63 1.67 -3.17
C ILE A 16 8.73 2.69 -2.04
N LEU A 17 7.69 3.52 -1.84
CA LEU A 17 7.66 4.48 -0.74
C LEU A 17 7.72 3.77 0.62
N THR A 18 7.10 2.60 0.74
CA THR A 18 7.16 1.75 1.95
C THR A 18 8.59 1.32 2.26
N VAL A 19 9.35 0.89 1.25
CA VAL A 19 10.77 0.57 1.44
C VAL A 19 11.52 1.78 1.99
N VAL A 20 11.39 2.94 1.35
CA VAL A 20 12.03 4.18 1.80
C VAL A 20 11.63 4.54 3.23
N HIS A 21 10.33 4.53 3.52
CA HIS A 21 9.76 4.87 4.82
C HIS A 21 10.26 3.95 5.94
N HIS A 22 10.22 2.63 5.75
CA HIS A 22 10.65 1.67 6.77
C HIS A 22 12.16 1.64 6.97
N PHE A 23 12.95 1.83 5.92
CA PHE A 23 14.41 1.96 6.06
C PHE A 23 14.79 3.26 6.78
N TYR A 24 14.14 4.38 6.43
CA TYR A 24 14.34 5.65 7.11
C TYR A 24 13.94 5.55 8.59
N GLY A 25 12.75 5.04 8.88
CA GLY A 25 12.26 4.82 10.25
C GLY A 25 13.17 3.89 11.05
N ALA A 26 13.69 2.83 10.45
CA ALA A 26 14.64 1.94 11.11
C ALA A 26 15.94 2.65 11.49
N ALA A 27 16.40 3.61 10.68
CA ALA A 27 17.63 4.35 10.91
C ALA A 27 17.45 5.44 11.99
N ILE A 28 16.38 6.24 11.92
CA ILE A 28 16.19 7.38 12.83
C ILE A 28 15.75 6.95 14.24
N TYR A 29 15.00 5.86 14.36
CA TYR A 29 14.48 5.38 15.66
C TYR A 29 15.26 4.19 16.23
N ASP A 30 16.40 3.81 15.66
CA ASP A 30 17.19 2.62 16.04
C ASP A 30 16.33 1.34 16.18
N THR A 31 15.47 1.10 15.19
CA THR A 31 14.51 -0.01 15.16
C THR A 31 14.78 -0.90 13.94
N PRO A 32 15.89 -1.66 13.92
CA PRO A 32 16.31 -2.44 12.75
C PRO A 32 15.26 -3.46 12.32
N TRP A 33 14.43 -3.93 13.26
CA TRP A 33 13.32 -4.82 12.96
C TRP A 33 12.39 -4.22 11.90
N ARG A 34 12.12 -2.90 11.85
CA ARG A 34 11.21 -2.28 10.86
C ARG A 34 11.56 -2.58 9.40
N ARG A 35 12.84 -2.90 9.11
CA ARG A 35 13.31 -3.28 7.77
C ARG A 35 12.64 -4.56 7.24
N HIS A 36 12.08 -5.40 8.10
CA HIS A 36 11.38 -6.63 7.69
C HIS A 36 10.21 -6.34 6.74
N ILE A 37 9.53 -5.19 6.89
CA ILE A 37 8.44 -4.80 5.98
C ILE A 37 8.97 -4.62 4.55
N ALA A 38 10.15 -4.01 4.39
CA ALA A 38 10.78 -3.85 3.08
C ALA A 38 11.10 -5.20 2.42
N VAL A 39 11.56 -6.17 3.21
CA VAL A 39 11.84 -7.54 2.76
C VAL A 39 10.58 -8.27 2.29
N ILE A 40 9.41 -7.93 2.85
CA ILE A 40 8.11 -8.50 2.44
C ILE A 40 7.57 -7.80 1.18
N VAL A 41 7.60 -6.47 1.13
CA VAL A 41 6.95 -5.72 0.03
C VAL A 41 7.72 -5.77 -1.29
N LEU A 42 9.04 -5.99 -1.27
CA LEU A 42 9.83 -6.15 -2.50
C LEU A 42 9.43 -7.39 -3.32
N PRO A 43 9.34 -8.60 -2.73
CA PRO A 43 8.75 -9.76 -3.40
C PRO A 43 7.34 -9.51 -3.92
N VAL A 44 6.49 -8.84 -3.14
CA VAL A 44 5.13 -8.50 -3.58
C VAL A 44 5.15 -7.62 -4.83
N LEU A 45 6.03 -6.62 -4.90
CA LEU A 45 6.21 -5.79 -6.09
C LEU A 45 6.61 -6.62 -7.32
N VAL A 46 7.55 -7.55 -7.15
CA VAL A 46 7.96 -8.47 -8.24
C VAL A 46 6.77 -9.31 -8.72
N VAL A 47 5.99 -9.87 -7.79
CA VAL A 47 4.80 -10.67 -8.12
C VAL A 47 3.74 -9.83 -8.84
N LEU A 48 3.50 -8.58 -8.43
CA LEU A 48 2.58 -7.68 -9.12
C LEU A 48 3.01 -7.42 -10.57
N ILE A 49 4.30 -7.14 -10.79
CA ILE A 49 4.86 -6.90 -12.13
C ILE A 49 4.74 -8.17 -12.98
N ALA A 50 5.11 -9.33 -12.43
CA ALA A 50 5.03 -10.61 -13.13
C ALA A 50 3.59 -10.99 -13.49
N ALA A 51 2.65 -10.89 -12.54
CA ALA A 51 1.24 -11.18 -12.77
C ALA A 51 0.64 -10.25 -13.83
N TYR A 52 0.97 -8.96 -13.79
CA TYR A 52 0.58 -8.01 -14.82
C TYR A 52 1.18 -8.36 -16.19
N GLY A 53 2.47 -8.69 -16.24
CA GLY A 53 3.17 -9.09 -17.47
C GLY A 53 2.57 -10.35 -18.12
N VAL A 54 2.27 -11.38 -17.33
CA VAL A 54 1.63 -12.61 -17.81
C VAL A 54 0.24 -12.32 -18.38
N HIS A 55 -0.56 -11.50 -17.70
CA HIS A 55 -1.85 -11.08 -18.22
C HIS A 55 -1.70 -10.32 -19.56
N ARG A 56 -0.73 -9.41 -19.67
CA ARG A 56 -0.48 -8.64 -20.90
C ARG A 56 -0.03 -9.52 -22.05
N TRP A 57 0.74 -10.58 -21.78
CA TRP A 57 1.21 -11.52 -22.78
C TRP A 57 0.13 -12.50 -23.24
N ARG A 58 -0.76 -12.95 -22.34
CA ARG A 58 -1.76 -14.00 -22.64
C ARG A 58 -3.19 -13.64 -22.18
N PRO A 59 -3.75 -12.48 -22.55
CA PRO A 59 -4.95 -11.91 -21.92
C PRO A 59 -6.21 -12.79 -22.04
N LEU A 60 -6.36 -13.53 -23.14
CA LEU A 60 -7.54 -14.36 -23.42
C LEU A 60 -7.45 -15.79 -22.87
N THR A 61 -6.31 -16.16 -22.27
CA THR A 61 -6.11 -17.50 -21.71
C THR A 61 -6.60 -17.59 -20.26
N TRP A 62 -6.83 -18.81 -19.77
CA TRP A 62 -7.13 -19.04 -18.35
C TRP A 62 -6.00 -18.50 -17.45
N LEU A 63 -4.75 -18.66 -17.89
CA LEU A 63 -3.57 -18.19 -17.18
C LEU A 63 -3.57 -16.65 -17.09
N GLY A 64 -3.81 -15.96 -18.20
CA GLY A 64 -3.88 -14.49 -18.19
C GLY A 64 -5.03 -13.94 -17.35
N ARG A 65 -6.17 -14.65 -17.28
CA ARG A 65 -7.27 -14.31 -16.37
C ARG A 65 -6.90 -14.54 -14.91
N ALA A 66 -6.30 -15.68 -14.59
CA ALA A 66 -5.84 -16.00 -13.24
C ALA A 66 -4.77 -15.00 -12.76
N SER A 67 -3.83 -14.63 -13.62
CA SER A 67 -2.80 -13.62 -13.31
C SER A 67 -3.40 -12.23 -13.08
N MET A 68 -4.44 -11.84 -13.82
CA MET A 68 -5.15 -10.58 -13.54
C MET A 68 -5.85 -10.61 -12.18
N TRP A 69 -6.54 -11.70 -11.84
CA TRP A 69 -7.14 -11.85 -10.53
C TRP A 69 -6.11 -11.80 -9.40
N LEU A 70 -4.99 -12.51 -9.56
CA LEU A 70 -3.88 -12.46 -8.61
C LEU A 70 -3.36 -11.03 -8.45
N PHE A 71 -3.11 -10.32 -9.55
CA PHE A 71 -2.71 -8.92 -9.53
C PHE A 71 -3.72 -8.06 -8.74
N MET A 72 -5.01 -8.20 -9.03
CA MET A 72 -6.05 -7.39 -8.38
C MET A 72 -6.18 -7.68 -6.89
N VAL A 73 -6.20 -8.95 -6.49
CA VAL A 73 -6.29 -9.35 -5.08
C VAL A 73 -5.05 -8.89 -4.32
N LEU A 74 -3.86 -9.12 -4.89
CA LEU A 74 -2.60 -8.75 -4.25
C LEU A 74 -2.46 -7.22 -4.11
N ALA A 75 -2.85 -6.46 -5.13
CA ALA A 75 -2.88 -5.00 -5.08
C ALA A 75 -3.90 -4.48 -4.05
N LEU A 76 -5.06 -5.14 -3.91
CA LEU A 76 -6.03 -4.76 -2.89
C LEU A 76 -5.52 -5.03 -1.47
N VAL A 77 -4.96 -6.20 -1.23
CA VAL A 77 -4.58 -6.64 0.11
C VAL A 77 -3.32 -5.92 0.60
N VAL A 78 -2.29 -5.83 -0.23
CA VAL A 78 -0.97 -5.36 0.24
C VAL A 78 -0.82 -3.84 0.12
N PRO A 79 -0.67 -3.23 -1.08
CA PRO A 79 -0.46 -1.78 -1.15
C PRO A 79 -1.70 -0.98 -0.74
N VAL A 80 -2.92 -1.46 -1.01
CA VAL A 80 -4.13 -0.72 -0.63
C VAL A 80 -4.47 -0.94 0.85
N ALA A 81 -4.90 -2.13 1.25
CA ALA A 81 -5.45 -2.35 2.60
C ALA A 81 -4.37 -2.28 3.69
N TRP A 82 -3.33 -3.11 3.60
CA TRP A 82 -2.30 -3.16 4.63
C TRP A 82 -1.43 -1.90 4.65
N ILE A 83 -0.73 -1.60 3.56
CA ILE A 83 0.20 -0.47 3.57
C ILE A 83 -0.55 0.87 3.51
N GLY A 84 -1.49 1.02 2.59
CA GLY A 84 -2.20 2.27 2.38
C GLY A 84 -3.06 2.67 3.57
N PHE A 85 -4.03 1.83 3.91
CA PHE A 85 -5.03 2.15 4.92
C PHE A 85 -4.56 1.88 6.34
N PHE A 86 -3.83 0.78 6.61
CA PHE A 86 -3.38 0.49 7.96
C PHE A 86 -2.09 1.23 8.34
N GLU A 87 -1.00 1.09 7.56
CA GLU A 87 0.22 1.85 7.85
C GLU A 87 0.02 3.36 7.58
N GLY A 88 -0.30 3.75 6.35
CA GLY A 88 -0.46 5.18 6.03
C GLY A 88 -1.68 5.83 6.70
N GLY A 89 -2.85 5.18 6.61
CA GLY A 89 -4.10 5.76 7.09
C GLY A 89 -4.23 5.75 8.61
N TYR A 90 -4.19 4.57 9.23
CA TYR A 90 -4.35 4.44 10.68
C TYR A 90 -3.12 4.92 11.44
N ASN A 91 -1.93 4.42 11.12
CA ASN A 91 -0.71 4.70 11.88
C ASN A 91 -0.15 6.12 11.62
N HIS A 92 -0.43 6.76 10.47
CA HIS A 92 0.03 8.13 10.23
C HIS A 92 -1.10 9.15 10.20
N VAL A 93 -2.10 9.03 9.33
CA VAL A 93 -3.14 10.06 9.20
C VAL A 93 -3.98 10.17 10.48
N VAL A 94 -4.60 9.08 10.93
CA VAL A 94 -5.46 9.08 12.12
C VAL A 94 -4.65 9.41 13.36
N LYS A 95 -3.48 8.79 13.54
CA LYS A 95 -2.56 9.10 14.65
C LYS A 95 -2.22 10.60 14.72
N ASN A 96 -1.85 11.22 13.59
CA ASN A 96 -1.47 12.63 13.56
C ASN A 96 -2.66 13.53 13.90
N ILE A 97 -3.84 13.24 13.36
CA ILE A 97 -5.07 13.98 13.71
C ILE A 97 -5.34 13.90 15.23
N LEU A 98 -5.22 12.72 15.82
CA LEU A 98 -5.46 12.54 17.26
C LEU A 98 -4.38 13.20 18.13
N PHE A 99 -3.11 13.09 17.74
CA PHE A 99 -1.99 13.70 18.46
C PHE A 99 -2.08 15.24 18.42
N PHE A 100 -2.18 15.83 17.24
CA PHE A 100 -2.28 17.29 17.10
C PHE A 100 -3.64 17.85 17.54
N GLY A 101 -4.66 17.00 17.61
CA GLY A 101 -5.96 17.31 18.22
C GLY A 101 -5.94 17.34 19.76
N GLY A 102 -4.80 17.05 20.40
CA GLY A 102 -4.63 17.17 21.85
C GLY A 102 -5.13 15.97 22.65
N LEU A 103 -5.26 14.79 22.03
CA LEU A 103 -5.66 13.59 22.75
C LEU A 103 -4.62 13.24 23.84
N PRO A 104 -5.03 12.85 25.07
CA PRO A 104 -4.08 12.53 26.13
C PRO A 104 -3.10 11.44 25.72
N ARG A 105 -1.82 11.61 26.09
CA ARG A 105 -0.74 10.67 25.76
C ARG A 105 -1.04 9.22 26.18
N ALA A 106 -1.63 9.03 27.35
CA ALA A 106 -2.02 7.69 27.83
C ALA A 106 -3.07 7.01 26.93
N THR A 107 -3.96 7.79 26.28
CA THR A 107 -4.93 7.25 25.32
C THR A 107 -4.26 6.96 23.98
N LEU A 108 -3.36 7.83 23.52
CA LEU A 108 -2.59 7.61 22.31
C LEU A 108 -1.72 6.35 22.41
N GLU A 109 -1.04 6.12 23.53
CA GLU A 109 -0.21 4.92 23.75
C GLU A 109 -1.03 3.63 23.86
N ARG A 110 -2.33 3.70 24.15
CA ARG A 110 -3.24 2.55 24.06
C ARG A 110 -3.62 2.23 22.61
N LEU A 111 -3.82 3.25 21.78
CA LEU A 111 -4.17 3.09 20.36
C LEU A 111 -2.95 2.76 19.49
N PHE A 112 -1.79 3.32 19.86
CA PHE A 112 -0.53 3.25 19.15
C PHE A 112 0.59 2.83 20.12
N PRO A 113 0.60 1.56 20.56
CA PRO A 113 1.51 1.09 21.61
C PRO A 113 2.98 1.05 21.18
N PRO A 114 3.91 1.60 21.98
CA PRO A 114 5.33 1.42 21.73
C PRO A 114 5.75 -0.05 21.92
N PRO A 115 6.86 -0.51 21.31
CA PRO A 115 7.75 0.24 20.42
C PRO A 115 7.31 0.20 18.94
N ALA A 116 6.21 -0.49 18.63
CA ALA A 116 5.77 -0.67 17.25
C ALA A 116 5.46 0.69 16.61
N TYR A 117 4.71 1.51 17.34
CA TYR A 117 4.32 2.85 16.96
C TYR A 117 5.23 3.91 17.59
N GLN A 118 5.53 4.97 16.83
CA GLN A 118 6.18 6.18 17.35
C GLN A 118 5.17 7.32 17.35
N MET A 119 5.20 8.14 18.39
CA MET A 119 4.44 9.39 18.41
C MET A 119 5.05 10.37 17.40
N PRO A 120 4.28 11.32 16.85
CA PRO A 120 4.80 12.25 15.85
C PRO A 120 5.92 13.13 16.43
N ASP A 121 7.16 12.86 16.04
CA ASP A 121 8.35 13.62 16.45
C ASP A 121 9.31 13.91 15.27
N ASP A 122 9.32 13.09 14.21
CA ASP A 122 10.04 13.35 12.96
C ASP A 122 9.09 13.69 11.78
N PRO A 123 9.16 14.90 11.19
CA PRO A 123 8.30 15.31 10.09
C PRO A 123 8.46 14.47 8.82
N TRP A 124 9.66 13.97 8.50
CA TRP A 124 9.89 13.22 7.27
C TRP A 124 9.28 11.82 7.35
N PHE A 125 9.43 11.16 8.50
CA PHE A 125 8.78 9.89 8.81
C PHE A 125 7.26 10.02 8.70
N GLU A 126 6.68 11.07 9.30
CA GLU A 126 5.24 11.28 9.25
C GLU A 126 4.72 11.65 7.87
N VAL A 127 5.40 12.52 7.12
CA VAL A 127 5.01 12.90 5.75
C VAL A 127 5.05 11.71 4.81
N THR A 128 6.12 10.91 4.86
CA THR A 128 6.23 9.71 4.00
C THR A 128 5.18 8.66 4.36
N GLY A 129 4.86 8.51 5.65
CA GLY A 129 3.78 7.67 6.14
C GLY A 129 2.40 8.11 5.64
N VAL A 130 2.06 9.39 5.79
CA VAL A 130 0.82 9.97 5.27
C VAL A 130 0.73 9.84 3.74
N LEU A 131 1.84 10.02 3.03
CA LEU A 131 1.86 9.91 1.57
C LEU A 131 1.53 8.49 1.08
N GLN A 132 1.88 7.43 1.82
CA GLN A 132 1.47 6.06 1.49
C GLN A 132 -0.06 5.94 1.38
N PHE A 133 -0.82 6.57 2.29
CA PHE A 133 -2.29 6.58 2.25
C PHE A 133 -2.84 7.24 0.98
N PHE A 134 -2.36 8.44 0.65
CA PHE A 134 -2.87 9.17 -0.52
C PHE A 134 -2.54 8.49 -1.84
N ILE A 135 -1.36 7.89 -1.97
CA ILE A 135 -1.02 7.09 -3.16
C ILE A 135 -1.89 5.81 -3.19
N ALA A 136 -2.18 5.20 -2.04
CA ALA A 136 -3.05 4.04 -1.97
C ALA A 136 -4.51 4.36 -2.35
N LEU A 137 -5.02 5.58 -2.09
CA LEU A 137 -6.31 6.02 -2.62
C LEU A 137 -6.32 6.04 -4.15
N CYS A 138 -5.23 6.48 -4.78
CA CYS A 138 -5.06 6.41 -6.23
C CYS A 138 -5.03 4.95 -6.71
N ALA A 139 -4.28 4.07 -6.03
CA ALA A 139 -4.24 2.65 -6.35
C ALA A 139 -5.63 1.99 -6.24
N ALA A 140 -6.36 2.25 -5.16
CA ALA A 140 -7.72 1.78 -4.94
C ALA A 140 -8.68 2.27 -6.04
N ARG A 141 -8.60 3.55 -6.41
CA ARG A 141 -9.39 4.13 -7.51
C ARG A 141 -9.14 3.42 -8.83
N TYR A 142 -7.88 3.20 -9.20
CA TYR A 142 -7.55 2.53 -10.46
C TYR A 142 -7.89 1.05 -10.45
N LEU A 143 -7.75 0.40 -9.30
CA LEU A 143 -8.14 -0.99 -9.11
C LEU A 143 -9.67 -1.17 -9.21
N PHE A 144 -10.44 -0.25 -8.63
CA PHE A 144 -11.89 -0.23 -8.77
C PHE A 144 -12.34 -0.02 -10.21
N ARG A 145 -11.69 0.91 -10.94
CA ARG A 145 -11.94 1.11 -12.37
C ARG A 145 -11.65 -0.16 -13.17
N LEU A 146 -10.52 -0.81 -12.91
CA LEU A 146 -10.14 -2.06 -13.56
C LEU A 146 -11.16 -3.18 -13.30
N TRP A 147 -11.62 -3.33 -12.06
CA TRP A 147 -12.66 -4.29 -11.70
C TRP A 147 -13.98 -4.03 -12.42
N ARG A 148 -14.37 -2.75 -12.53
CA ARG A 148 -15.59 -2.37 -13.25
C ARG A 148 -15.49 -2.67 -14.75
N GLU A 149 -14.35 -2.35 -15.36
CA GLU A 149 -14.08 -2.62 -16.78
C GLU A 149 -14.11 -4.14 -17.07
N SER A 150 -13.48 -4.96 -16.24
CA SER A 150 -13.46 -6.42 -16.43
C SER A 150 -14.83 -7.07 -16.25
N ARG A 151 -15.70 -6.54 -15.38
CA ARG A 151 -17.08 -7.02 -15.21
C ARG A 151 -17.99 -6.67 -16.38
N LEU A 152 -17.77 -5.53 -17.03
CA LEU A 152 -18.55 -5.12 -18.20
C LEU A 152 -18.19 -5.97 -19.41
N GLU A 153 -16.90 -6.24 -19.63
CA GLU A 153 -16.43 -7.13 -20.70
C GLU A 153 -17.02 -8.55 -20.56
N GLN A 154 -17.11 -9.08 -19.33
CA GLN A 154 -17.71 -10.39 -19.07
C GLN A 154 -19.22 -10.46 -19.32
N ARG A 155 -19.94 -9.33 -19.32
CA ARG A 155 -21.39 -9.29 -19.55
C ARG A 155 -21.77 -9.09 -21.02
N ALA A 156 -20.82 -8.66 -21.85
CA ALA A 156 -21.02 -8.41 -23.27
C ALA A 156 -20.76 -9.65 -24.16
N ILE A 157 -20.27 -10.73 -23.55
CA ILE A 157 -19.98 -12.04 -24.17
C ILE A 157 -21.06 -13.01 -23.69
#